data_AF-A0A520INF9-F1
#
_entry.id   AF-A0A520INF9-F1
#
_cell.length_a   1.000
_cell.length_b   1.000
_cell.length_c   1.000
_cell.angle_alpha   90.00
_cell.angle_beta   90.00
_cell.angle_gamma   90.00
#
_symmetry.space_group_name_H-M   'P 1'
#
loop_
_entity.id
_entity.type
_entity.pdbx_description
1 polymer ?
#
loop_
_entity_poly.entity_id
_entity_poly.type
_entity_poly.pdbx_seq_one_letter_code
_entity_poly.pdbx_strand_id
1 'polypeptide(L)'
;MNIRVGAIVVCCFLMVSCVSLKTPKRTDLVKLNVPAKIGHYPVRIERVIKENGKTLNHTTVIWYHFKNSGGPDSSELKQATHIALELIDDKHLKAGLYNGDVLLKSNVLKGKLKNGYFRRKAMTEFMGVPPIYWSVTSTKMQLGVGPNEVLYIDHATETNGGILIMMAGTPGSTHSLAIPALK
;
A
#
# COMPACT_ATOMS: atom_id res chain seq x y z
N MET A 1 -24.30 -19.88 37.64
CA MET A 1 -23.53 -20.25 36.44
C MET A 1 -23.90 -19.26 35.34
N ASN A 2 -23.11 -18.19 35.10
CA ASN A 2 -23.20 -17.26 33.93
C ASN A 2 -22.29 -16.02 34.10
N ILE A 3 -21.02 -16.19 34.49
CA ILE A 3 -20.05 -15.06 34.54
C ILE A 3 -18.85 -15.29 33.59
N ARG A 4 -18.69 -16.50 33.06
CA ARG A 4 -17.52 -16.85 32.22
C ARG A 4 -17.62 -16.43 30.76
N VAL A 5 -18.81 -16.10 30.25
CA VAL A 5 -19.00 -15.74 28.82
C VAL A 5 -18.82 -14.24 28.57
N GLY A 6 -19.00 -13.38 29.58
CA GLY A 6 -18.89 -11.93 29.42
C GLY A 6 -17.46 -11.41 29.23
N ALA A 7 -16.46 -12.04 29.86
CA ALA A 7 -15.08 -11.56 29.82
C ALA A 7 -14.39 -11.79 28.46
N ILE A 8 -14.81 -12.81 27.70
CA ILE A 8 -14.21 -13.13 26.39
C ILE A 8 -14.65 -12.11 25.33
N VAL A 9 -15.90 -11.62 25.40
CA VAL A 9 -16.43 -10.64 24.44
C VAL A 9 -15.84 -9.23 24.66
N VAL A 10 -15.54 -8.86 25.91
CA VAL A 10 -14.97 -7.54 26.25
C VAL A 10 -13.50 -7.42 25.82
N CYS A 11 -12.74 -8.51 25.84
CA CYS A 11 -11.33 -8.50 25.42
C CYS A 11 -11.17 -8.35 23.89
N CYS A 12 -12.15 -8.80 23.10
CA CYS A 12 -12.13 -8.65 21.64
C CYS A 12 -12.37 -7.21 21.15
N PHE A 13 -12.94 -6.33 21.97
CA PHE A 13 -13.23 -4.94 21.56
C PHE A 13 -12.08 -3.96 21.76
N LEU A 14 -11.05 -4.29 22.55
CA LEU A 14 -9.93 -3.39 22.85
C LEU A 14 -8.78 -3.47 21.83
N MET A 15 -8.86 -4.36 20.85
CA MET A 15 -7.83 -4.56 19.82
C MET A 15 -8.17 -3.92 18.47
N VAL A 16 -9.15 -3.00 18.43
CA VAL A 16 -9.41 -2.22 17.21
C VAL A 16 -8.36 -1.12 17.12
N SER A 17 -7.18 -1.49 16.61
CA SER A 17 -6.10 -0.57 16.28
C SER A 17 -6.60 0.44 15.24
N CYS A 18 -7.01 1.62 15.74
CA CYS A 18 -7.45 2.74 14.93
C CYS A 18 -6.22 3.45 14.35
N VAL A 19 -5.53 2.80 13.40
CA VAL A 19 -4.39 3.40 12.70
C VAL A 19 -4.89 4.59 11.90
N SER A 20 -4.60 5.82 12.34
CA SER A 20 -4.91 7.01 11.56
C SER A 20 -3.78 7.23 10.56
N LEU A 21 -4.10 7.10 9.27
CA LEU A 21 -3.20 7.47 8.20
C LEU A 21 -2.95 8.98 8.32
N LYS A 22 -1.82 9.40 8.88
CA LYS A 22 -1.36 10.81 8.85
C LYS A 22 -0.89 11.13 7.43
N THR A 23 -1.82 11.08 6.49
CA THR A 23 -1.53 11.39 5.10
C THR A 23 -1.37 12.88 4.90
N PRO A 24 -0.36 13.31 4.13
CA PRO A 24 -0.29 14.70 3.69
C PRO A 24 -1.57 14.99 2.92
N LYS A 25 -2.37 15.94 3.39
CA LYS A 25 -3.52 16.43 2.64
C LYS A 25 -2.97 17.21 1.45
N ARG A 26 -2.88 16.56 0.29
CA ARG A 26 -2.51 17.22 -0.97
C ARG A 26 -3.76 17.89 -1.56
N THR A 27 -3.65 19.18 -1.82
CA THR A 27 -4.72 19.98 -2.47
C THR A 27 -4.51 20.07 -3.98
N ASP A 28 -3.36 19.64 -4.48
CA ASP A 28 -2.90 19.69 -5.86
C ASP A 28 -3.28 18.44 -6.68
N LEU A 29 -4.06 17.51 -6.11
CA LEU A 29 -4.46 16.31 -6.83
C LEU A 29 -5.43 16.60 -7.96
N VAL A 30 -5.20 15.92 -9.08
CA VAL A 30 -6.12 15.86 -10.21
C VAL A 30 -7.33 15.03 -9.81
N LYS A 31 -8.52 15.56 -10.11
CA LYS A 31 -9.77 14.86 -9.86
C LYS A 31 -9.93 13.73 -10.88
N LEU A 32 -9.88 12.48 -10.40
CA LEU A 32 -10.09 11.31 -11.24
C LEU A 32 -11.59 11.10 -11.48
N ASN A 33 -11.98 11.03 -12.75
CA ASN A 33 -13.31 10.59 -13.15
C ASN A 33 -13.28 9.08 -13.41
N VAL A 34 -14.44 8.43 -13.31
CA VAL A 34 -14.56 6.98 -13.43
C VAL A 34 -15.43 6.65 -14.66
N PRO A 35 -15.02 5.73 -15.54
CA PRO A 35 -13.70 5.08 -15.64
C PRO A 35 -12.62 6.05 -16.15
N ALA A 36 -11.34 5.81 -15.82
CA ALA A 36 -10.23 6.61 -16.34
C ALA A 36 -8.92 5.83 -16.47
N LYS A 37 -8.21 6.09 -17.56
CA LYS A 37 -6.79 5.76 -17.68
C LYS A 37 -5.99 6.79 -16.87
N ILE A 38 -5.18 6.31 -15.93
CA ILE A 38 -4.37 7.18 -15.06
C ILE A 38 -3.04 7.54 -15.74
N GLY A 39 -2.40 6.56 -16.38
CA GLY A 39 -1.14 6.80 -17.09
C GLY A 39 -0.24 5.56 -17.13
N HIS A 40 0.93 5.75 -17.76
CA HIS A 40 2.00 4.77 -17.83
C HIS A 40 3.15 5.19 -16.92
N TYR A 41 3.68 4.24 -16.15
CA TYR A 41 4.71 4.49 -15.15
C TYR A 41 5.88 3.51 -15.30
N PRO A 42 7.10 3.92 -14.92
CA PRO A 42 8.24 3.03 -14.92
C PRO A 42 8.04 1.86 -13.95
N VAL A 43 8.54 0.70 -14.32
CA VAL A 43 8.52 -0.50 -13.46
C VAL A 43 9.41 -0.33 -12.24
N ARG A 44 10.51 0.40 -12.39
CA ARG A 44 11.55 0.62 -11.37
C ARG A 44 11.95 2.08 -11.35
N ILE A 45 12.25 2.59 -10.17
CA ILE A 45 12.85 3.91 -9.99
C ILE A 45 14.11 3.78 -9.12
N GLU A 46 15.14 4.51 -9.50
CA GLU A 46 16.34 4.66 -8.69
C GLU A 46 16.23 5.95 -7.89
N ARG A 47 16.54 5.86 -6.60
CA ARG A 47 16.59 7.01 -5.71
C ARG A 47 17.91 7.07 -5.00
N VAL A 48 18.43 8.26 -4.90
CA VAL A 48 19.62 8.55 -4.12
C VAL A 48 19.17 9.06 -2.76
N ILE A 49 19.37 8.26 -1.72
CA ILE A 49 19.09 8.65 -0.34
C ILE A 49 20.42 8.98 0.33
N LYS A 50 20.49 10.16 0.95
CA LYS A 50 21.62 10.52 1.80
C LYS A 50 21.28 10.14 3.24
N GLU A 51 21.96 9.13 3.75
CA GLU A 51 21.81 8.68 5.14
C GLU A 51 23.17 8.75 5.83
N ASN A 52 23.26 9.51 6.92
CA ASN A 52 24.49 9.69 7.70
C ASN A 52 25.73 10.07 6.86
N GLY A 53 25.55 10.96 5.87
CA GLY A 53 26.63 11.41 4.98
C GLY A 53 27.04 10.43 3.88
N LYS A 54 26.44 9.22 3.82
CA LYS A 54 26.64 8.25 2.75
C LYS A 54 25.51 8.34 1.73
N THR A 55 25.89 8.27 0.46
CA THR A 55 24.97 8.21 -0.68
C THR A 55 24.62 6.76 -0.95
N LEU A 56 23.36 6.39 -0.70
CA LEU A 56 22.84 5.05 -0.98
C LEU A 56 21.89 5.10 -2.17
N ASN A 57 22.15 4.25 -3.17
CA ASN A 57 21.25 4.06 -4.30
C ASN A 57 20.21 3.00 -3.92
N HIS A 58 18.96 3.44 -3.76
CA HIS A 58 17.83 2.58 -3.46
C HIS A 58 16.97 2.40 -4.72
N THR A 59 16.89 1.17 -5.21
CA THR A 59 16.01 0.82 -6.33
C THR A 59 14.67 0.34 -5.79
N THR A 60 13.59 1.06 -6.11
CA THR A 60 12.22 0.65 -5.76
C THR A 60 11.53 0.07 -6.98
N VAL A 61 11.01 -1.16 -6.85
CA VAL A 61 10.17 -1.79 -7.89
C VAL A 61 8.71 -1.40 -7.66
N ILE A 62 8.17 -0.58 -8.55
CA ILE A 62 6.85 0.02 -8.41
C ILE A 62 5.73 -1.03 -8.46
N TRP A 63 5.91 -2.09 -9.25
CA TRP A 63 4.94 -3.18 -9.39
C TRP A 63 4.58 -3.84 -8.05
N TYR A 64 5.47 -3.80 -7.06
CA TYR A 64 5.26 -4.43 -5.75
C TYR A 64 4.20 -3.75 -4.90
N HIS A 65 3.88 -2.49 -5.18
CA HIS A 65 2.74 -1.82 -4.55
C HIS A 65 1.39 -2.32 -5.09
N PHE A 66 1.39 -2.92 -6.28
CA PHE A 66 0.18 -3.30 -7.00
C PHE A 66 -0.09 -4.81 -7.01
N LYS A 67 0.89 -5.66 -6.67
CA LYS A 67 0.68 -7.11 -6.55
C LYS A 67 0.04 -7.49 -5.21
N ASN A 68 -0.83 -8.51 -5.22
CA ASN A 68 -1.48 -9.06 -4.02
C ASN A 68 -0.69 -10.21 -3.38
N SER A 69 0.47 -10.61 -3.93
CA SER A 69 1.23 -11.76 -3.42
C SER A 69 2.73 -11.49 -3.31
N GLY A 70 3.32 -11.96 -2.21
CA GLY A 70 4.75 -12.19 -2.10
C GLY A 70 5.18 -13.28 -3.08
N GLY A 71 6.38 -13.17 -3.63
CA GLY A 71 6.92 -14.10 -4.61
C GLY A 71 8.14 -13.52 -5.30
N PRO A 72 9.08 -14.36 -5.75
CA PRO A 72 10.30 -13.93 -6.41
C PRO A 72 10.00 -13.09 -7.66
N ASP A 73 10.97 -12.26 -8.07
CA ASP A 73 10.94 -11.51 -9.32
C ASP A 73 10.54 -12.45 -10.47
N SER A 74 9.32 -12.31 -10.98
CA SER A 74 8.82 -13.16 -12.04
C SER A 74 9.50 -12.79 -13.37
N SER A 75 9.65 -13.74 -14.29
CA SER A 75 10.30 -13.50 -15.59
C SER A 75 9.66 -12.34 -16.37
N GLU A 76 8.35 -12.16 -16.19
CA GLU A 76 7.54 -11.09 -16.73
C GLU A 76 7.99 -9.71 -16.21
N LEU A 77 8.40 -9.61 -14.94
CA LEU A 77 8.88 -8.36 -14.36
C LEU A 77 10.20 -7.91 -15.00
N LYS A 78 11.05 -8.86 -15.42
CA LYS A 78 12.32 -8.54 -16.10
C LYS A 78 12.11 -8.05 -17.53
N GLN A 79 11.04 -8.51 -18.19
CA GLN A 79 10.69 -8.13 -19.55
C GLN A 79 9.80 -6.88 -19.61
N ALA A 80 9.26 -6.45 -18.48
CA ALA A 80 8.32 -5.35 -18.42
C ALA A 80 9.00 -4.00 -18.69
N THR A 81 8.41 -3.25 -19.60
CA THR A 81 8.81 -1.87 -19.93
C THR A 81 8.11 -0.84 -19.04
N HIS A 82 6.83 -1.07 -18.73
CA HIS A 82 6.03 -0.10 -17.99
C HIS A 82 4.85 -0.75 -17.25
N ILE A 83 4.23 0.04 -16.38
CA ILE A 83 2.99 -0.27 -15.66
C ILE A 83 1.92 0.70 -16.16
N ALA A 84 0.77 0.18 -16.61
CA ALA A 84 -0.40 1.00 -16.91
C ALA A 84 -1.38 0.93 -15.74
N LEU A 85 -1.86 2.08 -15.28
CA LEU A 85 -2.89 2.17 -14.25
C LEU A 85 -4.21 2.64 -14.86
N GLU A 86 -5.28 1.93 -14.52
CA GLU A 86 -6.62 2.21 -15.01
C GLU A 86 -7.63 2.07 -13.87
N LEU A 87 -8.38 3.13 -13.63
CA LEU A 87 -9.50 3.13 -12.70
C LEU A 87 -10.72 2.58 -13.43
N ILE A 88 -11.10 1.33 -13.12
CA ILE A 88 -12.24 0.66 -13.74
C ILE A 88 -13.54 1.25 -13.18
N ASP A 89 -13.64 1.34 -11.87
CA ASP A 89 -14.77 1.92 -11.15
C ASP A 89 -14.31 2.66 -9.88
N ASP A 90 -15.26 3.15 -9.07
CA ASP A 90 -14.95 3.85 -7.81
C ASP A 90 -14.32 2.95 -6.72
N LYS A 91 -14.26 1.63 -6.95
CA LYS A 91 -13.78 0.60 -6.01
C LYS A 91 -12.66 -0.27 -6.56
N HIS A 92 -12.40 -0.23 -7.86
CA HIS A 92 -11.45 -1.12 -8.52
C HIS A 92 -10.44 -0.35 -9.36
N LEU A 93 -9.16 -0.56 -9.03
CA LEU A 93 -8.02 -0.07 -9.80
C LEU A 93 -7.33 -1.26 -10.45
N LYS A 94 -7.20 -1.25 -11.77
CA LYS A 94 -6.41 -2.21 -12.53
C LYS A 94 -4.99 -1.69 -12.69
N ALA A 95 -4.03 -2.52 -12.35
CA ALA A 95 -2.63 -2.33 -12.69
C ALA A 95 -2.23 -3.41 -13.69
N GLY A 96 -1.79 -3.01 -14.87
CA GLY A 96 -1.23 -3.90 -15.89
C GLY A 96 0.27 -3.70 -16.02
N LEU A 97 1.00 -4.79 -16.17
CA LEU A 97 2.43 -4.85 -16.42
C LEU A 97 2.62 -5.19 -17.90
N TYR A 98 3.34 -4.34 -18.64
CA TYR A 98 3.41 -4.40 -20.09
C TYR A 98 4.86 -4.48 -20.60
N ASN A 99 5.05 -5.14 -21.74
CA ASN A 99 6.24 -5.07 -22.58
C ASN A 99 5.85 -4.49 -23.94
N GLY A 100 6.14 -3.22 -24.19
CA GLY A 100 5.52 -2.47 -25.27
C GLY A 100 3.99 -2.49 -25.11
N ASP A 101 3.26 -2.90 -26.14
CA ASP A 101 1.79 -3.00 -26.10
C ASP A 101 1.28 -4.34 -25.55
N VAL A 102 2.17 -5.29 -25.24
CA VAL A 102 1.79 -6.64 -24.79
C VAL A 102 1.60 -6.65 -23.28
N LEU A 103 0.38 -6.99 -22.85
CA LEU A 103 0.06 -7.21 -21.43
C LEU A 103 0.69 -8.52 -20.96
N LEU A 104 1.68 -8.43 -20.06
CA LEU A 104 2.32 -9.59 -19.44
C LEU A 104 1.54 -10.10 -18.23
N LYS A 105 1.09 -9.17 -17.38
CA LYS A 105 0.41 -9.48 -16.13
C LYS A 105 -0.54 -8.37 -15.75
N SER A 106 -1.67 -8.69 -15.13
CA SER A 106 -2.54 -7.67 -14.54
C SER A 106 -2.98 -8.05 -13.14
N ASN A 107 -3.30 -7.05 -12.34
CA ASN A 107 -3.93 -7.22 -11.04
C ASN A 107 -4.98 -6.15 -10.82
N VAL A 108 -6.08 -6.53 -10.17
CA VAL A 108 -7.14 -5.60 -9.80
C VAL A 108 -7.11 -5.41 -8.29
N LEU A 109 -6.83 -4.18 -7.87
CA LEU A 109 -6.83 -3.75 -6.49
C LEU A 109 -8.23 -3.29 -6.09
N LYS A 110 -8.69 -3.81 -4.95
CA LYS A 110 -9.94 -3.38 -4.31
C LYS A 110 -9.66 -2.20 -3.39
N GLY A 111 -10.54 -1.20 -3.43
CA GLY A 111 -10.38 0.04 -2.70
C GLY A 111 -11.60 0.94 -2.77
N LYS A 112 -11.37 2.24 -2.65
CA LYS A 112 -12.38 3.29 -2.81
C LYS A 112 -11.75 4.61 -3.24
N LEU A 113 -12.34 5.27 -4.23
CA LEU A 113 -12.00 6.64 -4.60
C LEU A 113 -12.61 7.64 -3.60
N LYS A 114 -11.78 8.50 -3.01
CA LYS A 114 -12.18 9.55 -2.07
C LYS A 114 -11.22 10.73 -2.16
N ASN A 115 -11.76 11.92 -2.45
CA ASN A 115 -11.02 13.19 -2.50
C ASN A 115 -9.79 13.15 -3.42
N GLY A 116 -9.94 12.62 -4.64
CA GLY A 116 -8.84 12.51 -5.62
C GLY A 116 -7.86 11.35 -5.35
N TYR A 117 -7.99 10.66 -4.22
CA TYR A 117 -7.21 9.47 -3.91
C TYR A 117 -8.01 8.19 -4.14
N PHE A 118 -7.38 7.18 -4.74
CA PHE A 118 -7.83 5.81 -4.61
C PHE A 118 -7.18 5.18 -3.38
N ARG A 119 -7.99 4.76 -2.41
CA ARG A 119 -7.52 4.12 -1.17
C ARG A 119 -7.70 2.62 -1.29
N ARG A 120 -6.60 1.87 -1.28
CA ARG A 120 -6.64 0.41 -1.25
C ARG A 120 -7.30 -0.05 0.05
N LYS A 121 -8.07 -1.14 -0.01
CA LYS A 121 -8.57 -1.80 1.19
C LYS A 121 -7.38 -2.15 2.10
N ALA A 122 -7.49 -1.77 3.38
CA ALA A 122 -6.44 -2.05 4.35
C ALA A 122 -6.17 -3.56 4.43
N MET A 123 -4.88 -3.91 4.52
CA MET A 123 -4.43 -5.27 4.67
C MET A 123 -3.98 -5.45 6.12
N THR A 124 -4.62 -6.38 6.82
CA THR A 124 -4.28 -6.72 8.19
C THR A 124 -3.78 -8.14 8.23
N GLU A 125 -2.55 -8.31 8.68
CA GLU A 125 -1.92 -9.61 8.87
C GLU A 125 -1.83 -9.90 10.36
N PHE A 126 -2.22 -11.12 10.74
CA PHE A 126 -2.14 -11.61 12.11
C PHE A 126 -1.18 -12.78 12.16
N MET A 127 -0.27 -12.75 13.12
CA MET A 127 0.67 -13.85 13.37
C MET A 127 0.67 -14.23 14.83
N GLY A 128 0.82 -15.54 15.11
CA GLY A 128 0.98 -16.07 16.46
C GLY A 128 -0.31 -16.46 17.17
N VAL A 129 -0.20 -16.68 18.48
CA VAL A 129 -1.27 -17.15 19.37
C VAL A 129 -1.30 -16.27 20.63
N PRO A 130 -2.32 -15.43 20.81
CA PRO A 130 -2.52 -14.67 22.03
C PRO A 130 -2.86 -15.59 23.22
N PRO A 131 -2.39 -15.29 24.44
CA PRO A 131 -1.51 -14.17 24.81
C PRO A 131 0.00 -14.52 24.69
N ILE A 132 0.38 -15.73 24.25
CA ILE A 132 1.76 -16.23 24.32
C ILE A 132 2.72 -15.35 23.50
N TYR A 133 2.43 -15.23 22.21
CA TYR A 133 3.20 -14.43 21.26
C TYR A 133 2.27 -14.10 20.10
N TRP A 134 1.99 -12.82 19.86
CA TRP A 134 1.15 -12.42 18.75
C TRP A 134 1.58 -11.07 18.18
N SER A 135 1.30 -10.86 16.91
CA SER A 135 1.44 -9.56 16.24
C SER A 135 0.31 -9.34 15.23
N VAL A 136 -0.11 -8.09 15.13
CA VAL A 136 -1.06 -7.56 14.16
C VAL A 136 -0.33 -6.48 13.39
N THR A 137 -0.13 -6.69 12.09
CA THR A 137 0.39 -5.68 11.16
C THR A 137 -0.76 -5.13 10.35
N SER A 138 -0.94 -3.81 10.33
CA SER A 138 -1.92 -3.13 9.50
C SER A 138 -1.19 -2.25 8.47
N THR A 139 -1.37 -2.57 7.20
CA THR A 139 -0.85 -1.78 6.08
C THR A 139 -1.99 -1.08 5.33
N LYS A 140 -1.81 0.22 5.14
CA LYS A 140 -2.73 1.08 4.38
C LYS A 140 -1.96 1.70 3.23
N MET A 141 -2.60 1.76 2.07
CA MET A 141 -2.05 2.36 0.86
C MET A 141 -3.10 3.25 0.21
N GLN A 142 -2.68 4.42 -0.25
CA GLN A 142 -3.47 5.25 -1.13
C GLN A 142 -2.61 5.75 -2.28
N LEU A 143 -3.28 6.06 -3.39
CA LEU A 143 -2.65 6.62 -4.58
C LEU A 143 -3.45 7.81 -5.08
N GLY A 144 -2.75 8.80 -5.60
CA GLY A 144 -3.33 9.99 -6.19
C GLY A 144 -2.48 10.44 -7.36
N VAL A 145 -3.09 11.17 -8.29
CA VAL A 145 -2.41 11.72 -9.46
C VAL A 145 -2.26 13.21 -9.23
N GLY A 146 -1.03 13.69 -9.22
CA GLY A 146 -0.69 15.11 -9.14
C GLY A 146 -0.69 15.79 -10.50
N PRO A 147 -0.28 17.07 -10.52
CA PRO A 147 -0.01 17.78 -11.76
C PRO A 147 1.06 17.05 -12.58
N ASN A 148 1.01 17.18 -13.90
CA ASN A 148 1.93 16.52 -14.84
C ASN A 148 1.95 14.99 -14.71
N GLU A 149 0.79 14.39 -14.40
CA GLU A 149 0.59 12.94 -14.32
C GLU A 149 1.49 12.22 -13.30
N VAL A 150 2.07 12.96 -12.34
CA VAL A 150 2.90 12.37 -11.29
C VAL A 150 2.03 11.51 -10.39
N LEU A 151 2.37 10.22 -10.30
CA LEU A 151 1.73 9.29 -9.41
C LEU A 151 2.32 9.42 -8.00
N TYR A 152 1.47 9.76 -7.05
CA TYR A 152 1.77 9.69 -5.64
C TYR A 152 1.28 8.37 -5.07
N ILE A 153 2.17 7.64 -4.39
CA ILE A 153 1.84 6.44 -3.63
C ILE A 153 2.20 6.69 -2.17
N ASP A 154 1.19 6.72 -1.30
CA ASP A 154 1.39 6.86 0.14
C ASP A 154 1.12 5.53 0.83
N HIS A 155 2.05 5.13 1.69
CA HIS A 155 1.95 3.95 2.54
C HIS A 155 1.97 4.35 4.00
N ALA A 156 1.20 3.62 4.82
CA ALA A 156 1.49 3.52 6.23
C ALA A 156 1.41 2.08 6.71
N THR A 157 2.33 1.73 7.60
CA THR A 157 2.36 0.43 8.26
C THR A 157 2.51 0.64 9.75
N GLU A 158 1.73 -0.10 10.52
CA GLU A 158 1.83 -0.16 11.96
C GLU A 158 1.81 -1.63 12.38
N THR A 159 2.63 -1.98 13.37
CA THR A 159 2.67 -3.33 13.92
C THR A 159 2.54 -3.24 15.43
N ASN A 160 1.49 -3.86 15.96
CA ASN A 160 1.28 -4.01 17.39
C ASN A 160 1.36 -5.49 17.73
N GLY A 161 1.91 -5.82 18.89
CA GLY A 161 1.98 -7.19 19.32
C GLY A 161 2.23 -7.30 20.81
N GLY A 162 2.38 -8.54 21.26
CA GLY A 162 2.71 -8.80 22.64
C GLY A 162 3.29 -10.18 22.85
N ILE A 163 4.04 -10.28 23.94
CA ILE A 163 4.55 -11.54 24.49
C ILE A 163 4.02 -11.62 25.93
N LEU A 164 3.21 -12.64 26.20
CA LEU A 164 2.47 -12.78 27.46
C LEU A 164 1.64 -11.51 27.78
N ILE A 165 1.99 -10.82 28.86
CA ILE A 165 1.33 -9.58 29.32
C ILE A 165 2.02 -8.30 28.82
N MET A 166 3.18 -8.43 28.18
CA MET A 166 3.93 -7.28 27.68
C MET A 166 3.48 -6.95 26.27
N MET A 167 2.92 -5.76 26.07
CA MET A 167 2.58 -5.25 24.74
C MET A 167 3.69 -4.34 24.23
N ALA A 168 3.97 -4.44 22.94
CA ALA A 168 4.87 -3.55 22.23
C ALA A 168 4.24 -3.13 20.90
N GLY A 169 4.38 -1.86 20.56
CA GLY A 169 3.96 -1.31 19.28
C GLY A 169 5.12 -0.60 18.63
N THR A 170 5.30 -0.79 17.33
CA THR A 170 6.17 0.09 16.56
C THR A 170 5.39 1.36 16.22
N PRO A 171 5.99 2.56 16.37
CA PRO A 171 5.34 3.78 15.90
C PRO A 171 5.07 3.62 14.40
N GLY A 172 3.84 3.93 13.98
CA GLY A 172 3.43 3.79 12.58
C GLY A 172 4.37 4.56 11.65
N SER A 173 4.92 3.87 10.65
CA SER A 173 5.75 4.50 9.63
C SER A 173 4.88 4.96 8.47
N THR A 174 5.18 6.14 7.93
CA THR A 174 4.52 6.69 6.75
C THR A 174 5.55 7.03 5.70
N HIS A 175 5.34 6.58 4.46
CA HIS A 175 6.23 6.88 3.34
C HIS A 175 5.41 7.33 2.14
N SER A 176 5.90 8.34 1.42
CA SER A 176 5.31 8.85 0.19
C SER A 176 6.30 8.69 -0.96
N LEU A 177 5.81 8.19 -2.09
CA LEU A 177 6.56 8.00 -3.32
C LEU A 177 5.95 8.90 -4.38
N ALA A 178 6.77 9.69 -5.08
CA ALA A 178 6.38 10.43 -6.27
C ALA A 178 7.02 9.79 -7.49
N ILE A 179 6.23 9.48 -8.51
CA ILE A 179 6.66 8.75 -9.69
C ILE A 179 6.18 9.52 -10.93
N PRO A 180 7.08 10.08 -11.75
CA PRO A 180 6.66 10.73 -12.98
C PRO A 180 6.11 9.70 -13.97
N ALA A 181 5.10 10.10 -14.74
CA ALA A 181 4.61 9.31 -15.86
C ALA A 181 5.69 9.21 -16.95
N LEU A 182 5.63 8.12 -17.72
CA LEU A 182 6.40 7.98 -18.96
C LEU A 182 5.71 8.82 -20.04
N LYS A 183 6.50 9.59 -20.79
CA LYS A 183 6.04 10.33 -21.95
C LYS A 183 5.81 9.42 -23.16
#